data_AF-A0A378JGH9-F1
#
_entry.id   AF-A0A378JGH9-F1
#
_cell.length_a   1.000
_cell.length_b   1.000
_cell.length_c   1.000
_cell.angle_alpha   90.00
_cell.angle_beta   90.00
_cell.angle_gamma   90.00
#
_symmetry.space_group_name_H-M   'P 1'
#
loop_
_entity.id
_entity.type
_entity.pdbx_description
1 polymer ?
#
loop_
_entity_poly.entity_id
_entity_poly.type
_entity_poly.pdbx_seq_one_letter_code
_entity_poly.pdbx_strand_id
1 'polypeptide(L)'
;MSYTKIESGLLLALESPKLDESDFILLSIKLLEKKLGNNDDFPIFLKQIQKQYLEQEYKDALQNILKLCKENEALLGASVVQLLITRAAQVTSDPKDNESRRFYEVLYAEHLESILRKDFDCSIFDGLNEAYNEVRPEYTVNEFTKINTFEEARKLILSFVMLNDNVELGLKAQSATYQKKDRSREELGQILTANPGIIKPNSPNFADNIVPIKKIDKIAIDEKKIGGYSKTNTQVPFVASLSGTTYSLVVVLQKYIDKHKTDTNLEETINNIVMLWTSAYIKEGYHSCKEVIDIFKDPHIQSIFAQANIKLDYAVIEDTHDEFHRAQEYAQGIATKAVMHQELVQKAKDKSEREEQQKQIISCCGDLLKQLNQDPKSKELYPEQLKALDELYKNWNVGTKKNHEFKNECAQICAEIKTKEQNKPFTFTDFINKIKNFFNRLATLGFHKDVFKEPASVAMDITTKLNDALAKIPDTPTTKKVAHGVKKSVEKPIEAEVNHFPGLLKDVLKKTDGTSAELNQDSTTKIEKSVTKTL
;
A
#
# COMPACT_ATOMS: atom_id res chain seq x y z
N MET A 1 8.29 -7.96 25.93
CA MET A 1 7.68 -6.63 25.69
C MET A 1 6.48 -6.49 26.64
N SER A 2 6.22 -5.30 27.22
CA SER A 2 5.10 -5.15 28.16
C SER A 2 3.73 -5.22 27.45
N TYR A 3 2.74 -5.82 28.10
CA TYR A 3 1.37 -6.04 27.58
C TYR A 3 0.70 -4.77 27.05
N THR A 4 1.01 -3.61 27.63
CA THR A 4 0.50 -2.29 27.22
C THR A 4 0.96 -1.88 25.83
N LYS A 5 2.21 -2.18 25.45
CA LYS A 5 2.76 -1.81 24.13
C LYS A 5 2.10 -2.57 22.97
N ILE A 6 1.71 -3.83 23.21
CA ILE A 6 1.05 -4.68 22.22
C ILE A 6 -0.40 -4.22 21.99
N GLU A 7 -1.10 -3.79 23.04
CA GLU A 7 -2.47 -3.28 22.92
C GLU A 7 -2.49 -1.95 22.16
N SER A 8 -1.59 -1.03 22.49
CA SER A 8 -1.45 0.22 21.74
C SER A 8 -1.13 -0.03 20.26
N GLY A 9 -0.34 -1.06 19.94
CA GLY A 9 -0.05 -1.44 18.55
C GLY A 9 -1.26 -1.98 17.78
N LEU A 10 -2.13 -2.77 18.42
CA LEU A 10 -3.36 -3.28 17.79
C LEU A 10 -4.39 -2.16 17.56
N LEU A 11 -4.57 -1.27 18.53
CA LEU A 11 -5.46 -0.13 18.39
C LEU A 11 -4.97 0.80 17.26
N LEU A 12 -3.67 1.07 17.19
CA LEU A 12 -3.07 1.84 16.10
C LEU A 12 -3.26 1.17 14.73
N ALA A 13 -3.12 -0.16 14.67
CA ALA A 13 -3.33 -0.92 13.44
C ALA A 13 -4.79 -0.84 12.95
N LEU A 14 -5.78 -0.90 13.85
CA LEU A 14 -7.21 -0.75 13.54
C LEU A 14 -7.56 0.68 13.04
N GLU A 15 -6.77 1.68 13.42
CA GLU A 15 -6.89 3.06 12.93
C GLU A 15 -6.26 3.27 11.54
N SER A 16 -5.57 2.28 10.98
CA SER A 16 -4.98 2.38 9.64
C SER A 16 -6.05 2.74 8.60
N PRO A 17 -5.86 3.80 7.80
CA PRO A 17 -6.83 4.19 6.78
C PRO A 17 -6.86 3.24 5.57
N LYS A 18 -5.89 2.31 5.48
CA LYS A 18 -5.81 1.30 4.41
C LYS A 18 -6.40 -0.06 4.81
N LEU A 19 -7.07 -0.12 5.96
CA LEU A 19 -7.66 -1.35 6.48
C LEU A 19 -8.79 -1.84 5.55
N ASP A 20 -8.72 -3.09 5.12
CA ASP A 20 -9.82 -3.78 4.46
C ASP A 20 -10.65 -4.63 5.46
N GLU A 21 -11.70 -5.31 4.98
CA GLU A 21 -12.55 -6.15 5.85
C GLU A 21 -11.77 -7.34 6.43
N SER A 22 -10.81 -7.88 5.67
CA SER A 22 -10.01 -9.03 6.09
C SER A 22 -9.08 -8.66 7.24
N ASP A 23 -8.35 -7.56 7.10
CA ASP A 23 -7.51 -6.99 8.13
C ASP A 23 -8.34 -6.65 9.37
N PHE A 24 -9.51 -6.03 9.18
CA PHE A 24 -10.39 -5.67 10.29
C PHE A 24 -10.83 -6.91 11.09
N ILE A 25 -11.29 -7.98 10.42
CA ILE A 25 -11.71 -9.21 11.10
C ILE A 25 -10.54 -9.78 11.90
N LEU A 26 -9.37 -9.95 11.25
CA LEU A 26 -8.18 -10.51 11.90
C LEU A 26 -7.73 -9.70 13.12
N LEU A 27 -7.60 -8.37 12.96
CA LEU A 27 -7.14 -7.49 14.04
C LEU A 27 -8.15 -7.37 15.18
N SER A 28 -9.44 -7.32 14.85
CA SER A 28 -10.50 -7.23 15.85
C SER A 28 -10.54 -8.50 16.70
N ILE A 29 -10.44 -9.67 16.08
CA ILE A 29 -10.42 -10.94 16.82
C ILE A 29 -9.17 -11.04 17.69
N LYS A 30 -7.99 -10.64 17.19
CA LYS A 30 -6.76 -10.62 17.99
C LYS A 30 -6.87 -9.70 19.21
N LEU A 31 -7.54 -8.55 19.05
CA LEU A 31 -7.82 -7.64 20.16
C LEU A 31 -8.81 -8.24 21.16
N LEU A 32 -9.89 -8.85 20.66
CA LEU A 32 -10.93 -9.45 21.49
C LEU A 32 -10.40 -10.65 22.27
N GLU A 33 -9.61 -11.51 21.64
CA GLU A 33 -8.97 -12.65 22.30
C GLU A 33 -8.08 -12.20 23.47
N LYS A 34 -7.33 -11.11 23.30
CA LYS A 34 -6.50 -10.57 24.37
C LYS A 34 -7.33 -10.06 25.57
N LYS A 35 -8.56 -9.61 25.34
CA LYS A 35 -9.43 -9.03 26.38
C LYS A 35 -10.40 -10.05 26.98
N LEU A 36 -10.87 -10.99 26.16
CA LEU A 36 -11.97 -11.90 26.44
C LEU A 36 -11.56 -13.37 26.33
N GLY A 37 -10.30 -13.70 26.03
CA GLY A 37 -9.85 -15.08 25.83
C GLY A 37 -9.98 -15.99 27.04
N ASN A 38 -10.13 -15.41 28.25
CA ASN A 38 -10.44 -16.16 29.47
C ASN A 38 -11.96 -16.37 29.70
N ASN A 39 -12.82 -15.87 28.81
CA ASN A 39 -14.25 -16.11 28.84
C ASN A 39 -14.55 -17.48 28.22
N ASP A 40 -15.31 -18.32 28.92
CA ASP A 40 -15.63 -19.69 28.50
C ASP A 40 -16.34 -19.76 27.13
N ASP A 41 -17.07 -18.72 26.74
CA ASP A 41 -17.78 -18.65 25.46
C ASP A 41 -16.89 -18.20 24.29
N PHE A 42 -15.73 -17.59 24.59
CA PHE A 42 -14.86 -17.02 23.57
C PHE A 42 -14.29 -18.04 22.58
N PRO A 43 -13.83 -19.25 23.00
CA PRO A 43 -13.35 -20.26 22.07
C PRO A 43 -14.40 -20.72 21.05
N ILE A 44 -15.68 -20.81 21.46
CA ILE A 44 -16.78 -21.18 20.57
C ILE A 44 -17.00 -20.08 19.54
N PHE A 45 -17.04 -18.82 20.00
CA PHE A 45 -17.12 -17.66 19.14
C PHE A 45 -15.94 -17.57 18.16
N LEU A 46 -14.71 -17.81 18.63
CA LEU A 46 -13.50 -17.77 17.80
C LEU A 46 -13.60 -18.78 16.66
N LYS A 47 -13.98 -20.04 16.95
CA LYS A 47 -14.18 -21.07 15.93
C LYS A 47 -15.23 -20.66 14.89
N GLN A 48 -16.33 -20.04 15.33
CA GLN A 48 -17.35 -19.53 14.42
C GLN A 48 -16.79 -18.46 13.48
N ILE A 49 -16.02 -17.50 14.00
CA ILE A 49 -15.42 -16.45 13.18
C ILE A 49 -14.36 -17.01 12.24
N GLN A 50 -13.55 -17.97 12.69
CA GLN A 50 -12.55 -18.64 11.84
C GLN A 50 -13.22 -19.33 10.65
N LYS A 51 -14.34 -20.03 10.89
CA LYS A 51 -15.14 -20.64 9.81
C LYS A 51 -15.70 -19.58 8.85
N GLN A 52 -16.36 -18.55 9.36
CA GLN A 52 -16.90 -17.47 8.54
C GLN A 52 -15.82 -16.76 7.74
N TYR A 53 -14.64 -16.58 8.32
CA TYR A 53 -13.49 -16.02 7.63
C TYR A 53 -13.03 -16.95 6.51
N LEU A 54 -12.81 -18.25 6.77
CA LEU A 54 -12.44 -19.24 5.75
C LEU A 54 -13.41 -19.22 4.55
N GLU A 55 -14.71 -19.25 4.84
CA GLU A 55 -15.81 -19.24 3.85
C GLU A 55 -16.03 -17.88 3.17
N GLN A 56 -15.34 -16.82 3.65
CA GLN A 56 -15.48 -15.42 3.22
C GLN A 56 -16.87 -14.82 3.45
N GLU A 57 -17.57 -15.29 4.48
CA GLU A 57 -18.83 -14.74 4.98
C GLU A 57 -18.57 -13.51 5.88
N TYR A 58 -17.87 -12.51 5.33
CA TYR A 58 -17.35 -11.36 6.09
C TYR A 58 -18.45 -10.52 6.73
N LYS A 59 -19.62 -10.40 6.10
CA LYS A 59 -20.76 -9.66 6.67
C LYS A 59 -21.21 -10.28 7.99
N ASP A 60 -21.31 -11.60 8.04
CA ASP A 60 -21.74 -12.30 9.25
C ASP A 60 -20.64 -12.26 10.32
N ALA A 61 -19.37 -12.39 9.92
CA ALA A 61 -18.23 -12.22 10.82
C ALA A 61 -18.23 -10.83 11.47
N LEU A 62 -18.40 -9.78 10.68
CA LEU A 62 -18.48 -8.39 11.16
C LEU A 62 -19.65 -8.20 12.13
N GLN A 63 -20.84 -8.70 11.79
CA GLN A 63 -22.02 -8.61 12.67
C GLN A 63 -21.79 -9.32 14.00
N ASN A 64 -21.22 -10.52 13.98
CA ASN A 64 -20.91 -11.30 15.17
C ASN A 64 -19.85 -10.61 16.05
N ILE A 65 -18.79 -10.07 15.43
CA ILE A 65 -17.77 -9.26 16.13
C ILE A 65 -18.42 -8.08 16.84
N LEU A 66 -19.22 -7.29 16.13
CA LEU A 66 -19.86 -6.10 16.69
C LEU A 66 -20.87 -6.44 17.79
N LYS A 67 -21.59 -7.56 17.65
CA LYS A 67 -22.48 -8.08 18.69
C LYS A 67 -21.69 -8.41 19.97
N LEU A 68 -20.63 -9.20 19.86
CA LEU A 68 -19.80 -9.56 21.00
C LEU A 68 -19.18 -8.31 21.67
N CYS A 69 -18.75 -7.33 20.87
CA CYS A 69 -18.20 -6.07 21.39
C CYS A 69 -19.21 -5.31 22.26
N LYS A 70 -20.47 -5.21 21.81
CA LYS A 70 -21.54 -4.52 22.55
C LYS A 70 -21.91 -5.27 23.83
N GLU A 71 -22.01 -6.59 23.76
CA GLU A 71 -22.34 -7.44 24.92
C GLU A 71 -21.25 -7.37 26.01
N ASN A 72 -20.02 -7.07 25.63
CA ASN A 72 -18.86 -7.02 26.53
C ASN A 72 -18.28 -5.59 26.70
N GLU A 73 -19.07 -4.54 26.47
CA GLU A 73 -18.58 -3.15 26.49
C GLU A 73 -17.90 -2.77 27.81
N ALA A 74 -18.41 -3.24 28.94
CA ALA A 74 -17.83 -2.97 30.26
C ALA A 74 -16.39 -3.49 30.40
N LEU A 75 -16.06 -4.62 29.75
CA LEU A 75 -14.73 -5.23 29.79
C LEU A 75 -13.78 -4.63 28.74
N LEU A 76 -14.32 -4.24 27.59
CA LEU A 76 -13.55 -3.69 26.47
C LEU A 76 -13.27 -2.18 26.62
N GLY A 77 -14.20 -1.46 27.26
CA GLY A 77 -14.22 0.00 27.33
C GLY A 77 -14.94 0.64 26.15
N ALA A 78 -15.74 1.66 26.43
CA ALA A 78 -16.57 2.34 25.44
C ALA A 78 -15.79 2.91 24.24
N SER A 79 -14.57 3.40 24.46
CA SER A 79 -13.72 3.93 23.37
C SER A 79 -13.31 2.85 22.37
N VAL A 80 -13.00 1.65 22.85
CA VAL A 80 -12.62 0.51 22.00
C VAL A 80 -13.83 0.01 21.20
N VAL A 81 -14.98 -0.14 21.87
CA VAL A 81 -16.21 -0.55 21.19
C VAL A 81 -16.62 0.47 20.12
N GLN A 82 -16.55 1.77 20.43
CA GLN A 82 -16.86 2.82 19.47
C GLN A 82 -15.88 2.82 18.29
N LEU A 83 -14.59 2.58 18.53
CA LEU A 83 -13.59 2.43 17.47
C LEU A 83 -13.98 1.28 16.53
N LEU A 84 -14.25 0.09 17.08
CA LEU A 84 -14.60 -1.09 16.28
C LEU A 84 -15.89 -0.89 15.48
N ILE A 85 -16.93 -0.30 16.07
CA ILE A 85 -18.18 0.05 15.38
C ILE A 85 -17.90 1.03 14.23
N THR A 86 -17.13 2.09 14.50
CA THR A 86 -16.83 3.12 13.51
C THR A 86 -16.03 2.56 12.34
N ARG A 87 -15.01 1.75 12.63
CA ARG A 87 -14.15 1.14 11.61
C ARG A 87 -14.89 0.08 10.81
N ALA A 88 -15.70 -0.77 11.44
CA ALA A 88 -16.52 -1.76 10.73
C ALA A 88 -17.44 -1.14 9.67
N ALA A 89 -17.95 0.07 9.91
CA ALA A 89 -18.79 0.79 8.96
C ALA A 89 -18.01 1.46 7.80
N GLN A 90 -16.69 1.56 7.90
CA GLN A 90 -15.82 2.26 6.96
C GLN A 90 -14.98 1.32 6.09
N VAL A 91 -14.73 0.10 6.56
CA VAL A 91 -13.92 -0.89 5.83
C VAL A 91 -14.69 -1.45 4.64
N THR A 92 -13.97 -1.62 3.55
CA THR A 92 -14.47 -2.25 2.32
C THR A 92 -13.32 -3.04 1.71
N SER A 93 -13.61 -4.23 1.21
CA SER A 93 -12.60 -4.99 0.46
C SER A 93 -12.41 -4.45 -0.96
N ASP A 94 -11.16 -4.46 -1.42
CA ASP A 94 -10.78 -4.36 -2.83
C ASP A 94 -10.06 -5.67 -3.21
N PRO A 95 -10.50 -6.38 -4.26
CA PRO A 95 -9.88 -7.64 -4.67
C PRO A 95 -8.38 -7.49 -5.02
N LYS A 96 -7.90 -6.29 -5.36
CA LYS A 96 -6.47 -6.03 -5.65
C LYS A 96 -5.61 -5.79 -4.41
N ASP A 97 -6.23 -5.42 -3.29
CA ASP A 97 -5.53 -4.98 -2.08
C ASP A 97 -5.70 -5.92 -0.88
N ASN A 98 -6.31 -7.10 -1.08
CA ASN A 98 -6.63 -8.06 -0.03
C ASN A 98 -5.45 -8.99 0.35
N GLU A 99 -4.35 -8.39 0.83
CA GLU A 99 -3.08 -9.08 1.11
C GLU A 99 -3.19 -10.10 2.25
N SER A 100 -3.85 -9.74 3.35
CA SER A 100 -3.97 -10.62 4.53
C SER A 100 -4.84 -11.84 4.27
N ARG A 101 -5.94 -11.70 3.51
CA ARG A 101 -6.70 -12.85 3.03
C ARG A 101 -5.83 -13.76 2.21
N ARG A 102 -5.06 -13.18 1.29
CA ARG A 102 -4.27 -13.97 0.37
C ARG A 102 -3.14 -14.72 1.07
N PHE A 103 -2.51 -14.09 2.06
CA PHE A 103 -1.54 -14.74 2.93
C PHE A 103 -2.16 -15.92 3.68
N TYR A 104 -3.35 -15.74 4.27
CA TYR A 104 -4.09 -16.84 4.90
C TYR A 104 -4.34 -18.01 3.94
N GLU A 105 -4.76 -17.74 2.70
CA GLU A 105 -4.99 -18.82 1.72
C GLU A 105 -3.71 -19.58 1.36
N VAL A 106 -2.56 -18.92 1.30
CA VAL A 106 -1.27 -19.60 1.06
C VAL A 106 -0.92 -20.52 2.24
N LEU A 107 -1.08 -20.06 3.47
CA LEU A 107 -0.87 -20.89 4.66
C LEU A 107 -1.84 -22.08 4.70
N TYR A 108 -3.11 -21.83 4.37
CA TYR A 108 -4.13 -22.86 4.26
C TYR A 108 -3.76 -23.92 3.22
N ALA A 109 -3.27 -23.51 2.05
CA ALA A 109 -2.79 -24.43 1.03
C ALA A 109 -1.58 -25.27 1.51
N GLU A 110 -0.65 -24.67 2.28
CA GLU A 110 0.45 -25.41 2.90
C GLU A 110 -0.04 -26.47 3.90
N HIS A 111 -1.08 -26.15 4.67
CA HIS A 111 -1.71 -27.12 5.57
C HIS A 111 -2.37 -28.26 4.80
N LEU A 112 -3.14 -27.97 3.73
CA LEU A 112 -3.70 -29.00 2.86
C LEU A 112 -2.62 -29.94 2.30
N GLU A 113 -1.50 -29.41 1.79
CA GLU A 113 -0.38 -30.23 1.33
C GLU A 113 0.22 -31.06 2.48
N SER A 114 0.29 -30.52 3.70
CA SER A 114 0.80 -31.25 4.87
C SER A 114 -0.06 -32.45 5.24
N ILE A 115 -1.39 -32.31 5.18
CA ILE A 115 -2.34 -33.41 5.40
C ILE A 115 -2.15 -34.47 4.34
N LEU A 116 -2.17 -34.09 3.05
CA LEU A 116 -2.01 -35.02 1.94
C LEU A 116 -0.70 -35.80 1.99
N ARG A 117 0.39 -35.19 2.46
CA ARG A 117 1.70 -35.84 2.54
C ARG A 117 1.76 -36.98 3.56
N LYS A 118 0.88 -37.02 4.57
CA LYS A 118 0.92 -38.06 5.62
C LYS A 118 0.59 -39.44 5.06
N ASP A 119 -0.43 -39.52 4.22
CA ASP A 119 -0.94 -40.75 3.61
C ASP A 119 -1.03 -40.62 2.08
N PHE A 120 0.06 -40.14 1.46
CA PHE A 120 0.05 -39.79 0.04
C PHE A 120 0.12 -41.03 -0.88
N ASP A 121 -0.98 -41.35 -1.55
CA ASP A 121 -1.02 -42.36 -2.61
C ASP A 121 -0.71 -41.74 -3.98
N CYS A 122 0.50 -41.98 -4.47
CA CYS A 122 0.92 -41.49 -5.78
C CYS A 122 0.19 -42.19 -6.94
N SER A 123 -0.29 -43.42 -6.76
CA SER A 123 -0.89 -44.22 -7.83
C SER A 123 -2.21 -43.65 -8.34
N ILE A 124 -2.92 -42.89 -7.50
CA ILE A 124 -4.09 -42.09 -7.87
C ILE A 124 -3.79 -41.21 -9.09
N PHE A 125 -2.58 -40.63 -9.11
CA PHE A 125 -2.18 -39.66 -10.13
C PHE A 125 -1.72 -40.32 -11.43
N ASP A 126 -1.36 -41.60 -11.43
CA ASP A 126 -1.11 -42.35 -12.67
C ASP A 126 -2.41 -42.43 -13.50
N GLY A 127 -3.51 -42.85 -12.86
CA GLY A 127 -4.82 -42.87 -13.52
C GLY A 127 -5.31 -41.47 -13.93
N LEU A 128 -5.00 -40.44 -13.13
CA LEU A 128 -5.31 -39.05 -13.50
C LEU A 128 -4.53 -38.61 -14.74
N ASN A 129 -3.24 -38.97 -14.84
CA ASN A 129 -2.43 -38.68 -16.02
C ASN A 129 -2.98 -39.38 -17.27
N GLU A 130 -3.40 -40.65 -17.15
CA GLU A 130 -4.06 -41.35 -18.25
C GLU A 130 -5.34 -40.63 -18.70
N ALA A 131 -6.20 -40.24 -17.76
CA ALA A 131 -7.42 -39.50 -18.07
C ALA A 131 -7.11 -38.13 -18.72
N TYR A 132 -6.09 -37.43 -18.22
CA TYR A 132 -5.62 -36.17 -18.78
C TYR A 132 -5.19 -36.33 -20.25
N ASN A 133 -4.34 -37.32 -20.53
CA ASN A 133 -3.80 -37.55 -21.87
C ASN A 133 -4.90 -37.95 -22.87
N GLU A 134 -5.99 -38.56 -22.42
CA GLU A 134 -7.16 -38.84 -23.26
C GLU A 134 -8.05 -37.64 -23.56
N VAL A 135 -8.08 -36.62 -22.69
CA VAL A 135 -8.84 -35.39 -22.97
C VAL A 135 -8.22 -34.62 -24.13
N ARG A 136 -6.88 -34.54 -24.19
CA ARG A 136 -6.15 -33.91 -25.29
C ARG A 136 -4.82 -34.63 -25.56
N PRO A 137 -4.82 -35.64 -26.46
CA PRO A 137 -3.60 -36.36 -26.82
C PRO A 137 -2.50 -35.48 -27.42
N GLU A 138 -2.85 -34.33 -27.99
CA GLU A 138 -1.89 -33.35 -28.55
C GLU A 138 -1.00 -32.68 -27.49
N TYR A 139 -1.46 -32.62 -26.24
CA TYR A 139 -0.71 -32.05 -25.10
C TYR A 139 -0.28 -33.15 -24.11
N THR A 140 -0.11 -34.38 -24.60
CA THR A 140 0.25 -35.53 -23.77
C THR A 140 1.50 -35.22 -22.95
N VAL A 141 1.39 -35.35 -21.64
CA VAL A 141 2.54 -35.15 -20.74
C VAL A 141 3.26 -36.48 -20.56
N ASN A 142 4.06 -36.82 -21.58
CA ASN A 142 4.83 -38.08 -21.63
C ASN A 142 5.90 -38.20 -20.54
N GLU A 143 6.25 -37.10 -19.87
CA GLU A 143 7.25 -37.07 -18.80
C GLU A 143 6.77 -37.78 -17.52
N PHE A 144 5.46 -38.00 -17.35
CA PHE A 144 4.87 -38.60 -16.15
C PHE A 144 4.29 -40.01 -16.40
N THR A 145 5.03 -40.89 -17.08
CA THR A 145 4.58 -42.29 -17.29
C THR A 145 4.32 -43.06 -16.00
N LYS A 146 4.97 -42.67 -14.90
CA LYS A 146 4.67 -43.12 -13.55
C LYS A 146 5.00 -42.03 -12.53
N ILE A 147 4.09 -41.74 -11.63
CA ILE A 147 4.21 -40.75 -10.58
C ILE A 147 4.60 -41.46 -9.29
N ASN A 148 5.77 -41.11 -8.76
CA ASN A 148 6.35 -41.77 -7.57
C ASN A 148 6.53 -40.80 -6.40
N THR A 149 6.30 -39.51 -6.61
CA THR A 149 6.50 -38.48 -5.60
C THR A 149 5.37 -37.47 -5.57
N PHE A 150 5.15 -36.86 -4.42
CA PHE A 150 4.24 -35.72 -4.25
C PHE A 150 4.55 -34.57 -5.21
N GLU A 151 5.84 -34.27 -5.44
CA GLU A 151 6.24 -33.19 -6.33
C GLU A 151 5.94 -33.51 -7.81
N GLU A 152 6.03 -34.77 -8.22
CA GLU A 152 5.61 -35.19 -9.56
C GLU A 152 4.09 -35.09 -9.72
N ALA A 153 3.30 -35.52 -8.73
CA ALA A 153 1.85 -35.35 -8.74
C ALA A 153 1.45 -33.86 -8.79
N ARG A 154 2.13 -33.02 -8.01
CA ARG A 154 1.95 -31.56 -8.02
C ARG A 154 2.30 -30.95 -9.38
N LYS A 155 3.38 -31.41 -10.02
CA LYS A 155 3.74 -30.99 -11.39
C LYS A 155 2.69 -31.41 -12.41
N LEU A 156 2.14 -32.63 -12.30
CA LEU A 156 1.01 -33.06 -13.13
C LEU A 156 -0.18 -32.10 -12.95
N ILE A 157 -0.59 -31.81 -11.71
CA ILE A 157 -1.71 -30.89 -11.43
C ILE A 157 -1.49 -29.52 -12.08
N LEU A 158 -0.27 -28.97 -11.97
CA LEU A 158 0.08 -27.69 -12.57
C LEU A 158 0.15 -27.72 -14.10
N SER A 159 0.31 -28.89 -14.73
CA SER A 159 0.32 -29.02 -16.19
C SER A 159 -1.05 -28.78 -16.83
N PHE A 160 -2.14 -28.83 -16.06
CA PHE A 160 -3.50 -28.59 -16.56
C PHE A 160 -3.73 -27.20 -17.14
N VAL A 161 -2.85 -26.25 -16.87
CA VAL A 161 -2.84 -24.95 -17.56
C VAL A 161 -2.56 -25.08 -19.07
N MET A 162 -1.97 -26.20 -19.51
CA MET A 162 -1.76 -26.52 -20.93
C MET A 162 -3.06 -26.99 -21.62
N LEU A 163 -4.07 -27.42 -20.86
CA LEU A 163 -5.39 -27.71 -21.42
C LEU A 163 -6.05 -26.40 -21.83
N ASN A 164 -6.10 -26.16 -23.14
CA ASN A 164 -6.64 -24.94 -23.70
C ASN A 164 -8.14 -24.73 -23.39
N ASP A 165 -8.58 -23.48 -23.56
CA ASP A 165 -9.96 -23.05 -23.28
C ASP A 165 -11.03 -23.94 -23.95
N ASN A 166 -10.73 -24.64 -25.05
CA ASN A 166 -11.72 -25.47 -25.74
C ASN A 166 -12.18 -26.69 -24.93
N VAL A 167 -11.40 -27.17 -23.96
CA VAL A 167 -11.77 -28.32 -23.12
C VAL A 167 -12.90 -27.95 -22.16
N GLU A 168 -12.80 -26.77 -21.57
CA GLU A 168 -13.67 -26.26 -20.49
C GLU A 168 -14.95 -25.59 -20.99
N LEU A 169 -15.04 -25.22 -22.29
CA LEU A 169 -16.16 -24.44 -22.85
C LEU A 169 -17.54 -25.04 -22.57
N GLY A 170 -17.68 -26.37 -22.69
CA GLY A 170 -18.96 -27.04 -22.51
C GLY A 170 -19.50 -26.93 -21.07
N LEU A 171 -18.64 -27.08 -20.07
CA LEU A 171 -19.02 -26.92 -18.67
C LEU A 171 -19.24 -25.44 -18.32
N LYS A 172 -18.38 -24.56 -18.82
CA LYS A 172 -18.51 -23.10 -18.61
C LYS A 172 -19.83 -22.54 -19.12
N ALA A 173 -20.29 -22.99 -20.28
CA ALA A 173 -21.54 -22.52 -20.87
C ALA A 173 -22.78 -22.87 -20.03
N GLN A 174 -22.68 -23.87 -19.15
CA GLN A 174 -23.76 -24.35 -18.29
C GLN A 174 -23.63 -23.85 -16.85
N SER A 175 -22.52 -23.18 -16.51
CA SER A 175 -22.27 -22.70 -15.16
C SER A 175 -23.03 -21.41 -14.87
N ALA A 176 -23.71 -21.38 -13.73
CA ALA A 176 -24.31 -20.16 -13.20
C ALA A 176 -23.25 -19.25 -12.55
N THR A 177 -22.17 -19.84 -12.02
CA THR A 177 -21.05 -19.15 -11.36
C THR A 177 -20.11 -18.48 -12.37
N TYR A 178 -19.80 -19.15 -13.49
CA TYR A 178 -18.87 -18.66 -14.51
C TYR A 178 -19.60 -17.81 -15.56
N GLN A 179 -19.94 -16.57 -15.18
CA GLN A 179 -20.65 -15.67 -16.11
C GLN A 179 -19.69 -14.85 -16.98
N LYS A 180 -18.66 -14.22 -16.40
CA LYS A 180 -17.72 -13.35 -17.14
C LYS A 180 -16.32 -13.35 -16.53
N LYS A 181 -15.33 -13.86 -17.29
CA LYS A 181 -13.90 -13.70 -17.00
C LYS A 181 -13.53 -12.23 -17.04
N ASP A 182 -12.96 -11.69 -15.98
CA ASP A 182 -12.62 -10.27 -15.82
C ASP A 182 -11.12 -9.99 -15.72
N ARG A 183 -10.28 -10.96 -16.11
CA ARG A 183 -8.87 -10.72 -16.42
C ARG A 183 -8.71 -9.85 -17.68
N SER A 184 -7.83 -8.86 -17.59
CA SER A 184 -7.34 -8.05 -18.71
C SER A 184 -6.54 -8.90 -19.71
N ARG A 185 -6.69 -8.60 -20.99
CA ARG A 185 -5.92 -9.21 -22.09
C ARG A 185 -4.63 -8.44 -22.42
N GLU A 186 -4.36 -7.34 -21.72
CA GLU A 186 -3.15 -6.57 -21.93
C GLU A 186 -1.93 -7.38 -21.47
N GLU A 187 -0.87 -7.38 -22.29
CA GLU A 187 0.42 -7.92 -21.90
C GLU A 187 1.12 -6.90 -20.99
N LEU A 188 1.09 -7.16 -19.69
CA LEU A 188 1.63 -6.24 -18.67
C LEU A 188 3.09 -6.55 -18.31
N GLY A 189 3.72 -7.49 -19.02
CA GLY A 189 5.07 -7.97 -18.76
C GLY A 189 5.13 -8.89 -17.53
N GLN A 190 6.32 -8.98 -16.94
CA GLN A 190 6.60 -9.87 -15.81
C GLN A 190 7.09 -9.08 -14.59
N ILE A 191 6.78 -9.60 -13.40
CA ILE A 191 7.19 -9.04 -12.11
C ILE A 191 8.00 -10.06 -11.32
N LEU A 192 8.97 -9.55 -10.55
CA LEU A 192 9.68 -10.35 -9.55
C LEU A 192 8.87 -10.32 -8.26
N THR A 193 8.60 -11.49 -7.67
CA THR A 193 7.91 -11.60 -6.39
C THR A 193 8.50 -12.72 -5.56
N ALA A 194 8.68 -12.48 -4.26
CA ALA A 194 8.96 -13.53 -3.29
C ALA A 194 7.67 -14.22 -2.79
N ASN A 195 6.50 -13.68 -3.14
CA ASN A 195 5.20 -14.21 -2.79
C ASN A 195 4.37 -14.35 -4.07
N PRO A 196 4.52 -15.43 -4.85
CA PRO A 196 3.66 -15.63 -6.02
C PRO A 196 2.18 -15.61 -5.63
N GLY A 197 1.87 -16.07 -4.41
CA GLY A 197 0.55 -15.93 -3.81
C GLY A 197 0.11 -14.48 -3.59
N ILE A 198 0.97 -13.56 -3.15
CA ILE A 198 0.58 -12.21 -2.74
C ILE A 198 0.89 -11.23 -3.88
N ILE A 199 -0.16 -10.69 -4.50
CA ILE A 199 -0.15 -10.04 -5.82
C ILE A 199 0.87 -8.89 -5.96
N LYS A 200 1.27 -8.23 -4.86
CA LYS A 200 2.21 -7.11 -4.95
C LYS A 200 3.66 -7.62 -4.90
N PRO A 201 4.50 -7.26 -5.89
CA PRO A 201 5.94 -7.57 -5.92
C PRO A 201 6.70 -7.26 -4.62
N ASN A 202 6.21 -6.23 -3.91
CA ASN A 202 6.82 -5.68 -2.70
C ASN A 202 6.01 -6.00 -1.43
N SER A 203 5.01 -6.89 -1.51
CA SER A 203 4.31 -7.34 -0.30
C SER A 203 5.34 -7.97 0.64
N PRO A 204 5.37 -7.53 1.92
CA PRO A 204 6.37 -8.00 2.85
C PRO A 204 6.25 -9.51 3.05
N ASN A 205 7.36 -10.24 3.01
CA ASN A 205 7.42 -11.59 3.56
C ASN A 205 7.36 -11.51 5.09
N PHE A 206 6.78 -12.52 5.72
CA PHE A 206 7.01 -12.72 7.16
C PHE A 206 8.48 -13.08 7.37
N ALA A 207 9.07 -12.60 8.48
CA ALA A 207 10.51 -12.67 8.75
C ALA A 207 11.11 -14.09 8.70
N ASP A 208 10.28 -15.12 8.85
CA ASP A 208 10.70 -16.53 8.94
C ASP A 208 10.57 -17.30 7.61
N ASN A 209 9.95 -16.71 6.58
CA ASN A 209 9.75 -17.39 5.30
C ASN A 209 10.86 -17.00 4.30
N ILE A 210 11.89 -17.83 4.19
CA ILE A 210 12.87 -17.76 3.10
C ILE A 210 12.21 -18.31 1.83
N VAL A 211 11.62 -17.42 1.03
CA VAL A 211 11.01 -17.79 -0.26
C VAL A 211 11.89 -17.28 -1.41
N PRO A 212 12.31 -18.16 -2.35
CA PRO A 212 13.02 -17.73 -3.55
C PRO A 212 12.20 -16.72 -4.35
N ILE A 213 12.85 -15.66 -4.85
CA ILE A 213 12.22 -14.70 -5.75
C ILE A 213 11.92 -15.41 -7.07
N LYS A 214 10.65 -15.39 -7.48
CA LYS A 214 10.15 -15.92 -8.75
C LYS A 214 9.84 -14.76 -9.71
N LYS A 215 9.89 -15.05 -11.01
CA LYS A 215 9.41 -14.15 -12.07
C LYS A 215 8.05 -14.67 -12.54
N ILE A 216 7.01 -13.87 -12.39
CA ILE A 216 5.64 -14.23 -12.78
C ILE A 216 5.04 -13.21 -13.74
N ASP A 217 4.06 -13.61 -14.53
CA ASP A 217 3.34 -12.69 -15.41
C ASP A 217 2.51 -11.72 -14.59
N LYS A 218 2.55 -10.44 -14.98
CA LYS A 218 1.72 -9.42 -14.36
C LYS A 218 0.30 -9.52 -14.93
N ILE A 219 -0.68 -9.62 -14.03
CA ILE A 219 -2.09 -9.74 -14.38
C ILE A 219 -2.87 -8.56 -13.78
N ALA A 220 -3.91 -8.10 -14.46
CA ALA A 220 -4.81 -7.07 -13.96
C ALA A 220 -6.27 -7.41 -14.22
N ILE A 221 -7.14 -6.84 -13.39
CA ILE A 221 -8.59 -6.83 -13.59
C ILE A 221 -8.92 -5.87 -14.73
N ASP A 222 -9.75 -6.31 -15.66
CA ASP A 222 -10.40 -5.46 -16.65
C ASP A 222 -11.59 -4.74 -16.02
N GLU A 223 -11.34 -3.52 -15.55
CA GLU A 223 -12.34 -2.66 -14.93
C GLU A 223 -13.51 -2.29 -15.85
N LYS A 224 -13.42 -2.52 -17.17
CA LYS A 224 -14.52 -2.25 -18.09
C LYS A 224 -15.55 -3.36 -18.10
N LYS A 225 -15.24 -4.57 -17.62
CA LYS A 225 -16.20 -5.68 -17.61
C LYS A 225 -17.23 -5.52 -16.51
N ILE A 226 -18.47 -5.26 -16.92
CA ILE A 226 -19.63 -5.16 -16.03
C ILE A 226 -20.09 -6.57 -15.65
N GLY A 227 -20.17 -6.85 -14.36
CA GLY A 227 -20.50 -8.19 -13.82
C GLY A 227 -19.33 -9.18 -13.84
N GLY A 228 -18.09 -8.68 -13.86
CA GLY A 228 -16.91 -9.51 -13.61
C GLY A 228 -16.91 -10.07 -12.19
N TYR A 229 -16.41 -11.29 -12.02
CA TYR A 229 -16.44 -11.99 -10.73
C TYR A 229 -15.79 -11.20 -9.59
N SER A 230 -14.66 -10.53 -9.86
CA SER A 230 -13.93 -9.75 -8.86
C SER A 230 -14.71 -8.49 -8.43
N LYS A 231 -15.62 -7.99 -9.28
CA LYS A 231 -16.49 -6.86 -8.93
C LYS A 231 -17.68 -7.27 -8.08
N THR A 232 -18.18 -8.49 -8.24
CA THR A 232 -19.31 -9.00 -7.45
C THR A 232 -18.86 -9.68 -6.16
N ASN A 233 -17.58 -10.06 -6.08
CA ASN A 233 -16.96 -10.70 -4.93
C ASN A 233 -15.70 -9.93 -4.53
N THR A 234 -15.87 -8.69 -4.08
CA THR A 234 -14.77 -7.77 -3.76
C THR A 234 -13.87 -8.24 -2.61
N GLN A 235 -14.38 -9.15 -1.78
CA GLN A 235 -13.66 -9.82 -0.70
C GLN A 235 -12.77 -10.98 -1.18
N VAL A 236 -12.94 -11.44 -2.43
CA VAL A 236 -12.09 -12.49 -2.99
C VAL A 236 -10.82 -11.85 -3.57
N PRO A 237 -9.61 -12.23 -3.13
CA PRO A 237 -8.39 -11.67 -3.70
C PRO A 237 -8.30 -12.03 -5.19
N PHE A 238 -8.10 -11.04 -6.05
CA PHE A 238 -7.95 -11.26 -7.48
C PHE A 238 -6.55 -11.73 -7.81
N VAL A 239 -6.44 -12.96 -8.29
CA VAL A 239 -5.14 -13.54 -8.63
C VAL A 239 -4.94 -13.60 -10.15
N ALA A 240 -5.82 -14.31 -10.86
CA ALA A 240 -5.75 -14.43 -12.32
C ALA A 240 -7.12 -14.49 -13.03
N SER A 241 -8.23 -14.22 -12.30
CA SER A 241 -9.65 -14.47 -12.65
C SER A 241 -10.10 -15.92 -12.41
N LEU A 242 -11.41 -16.09 -12.14
CA LEU A 242 -12.15 -17.36 -12.07
C LEU A 242 -11.50 -18.48 -12.90
N SER A 243 -11.09 -19.53 -12.20
CA SER A 243 -10.26 -20.59 -12.72
C SER A 243 -10.93 -21.35 -13.86
N GLY A 244 -10.59 -21.00 -15.09
CA GLY A 244 -10.91 -21.88 -16.21
C GLY A 244 -10.35 -23.27 -16.01
N THR A 245 -9.09 -23.34 -15.58
CA THR A 245 -8.38 -24.61 -15.39
C THR A 245 -9.10 -25.55 -14.41
N THR A 246 -9.90 -25.05 -13.45
CA THR A 246 -10.71 -25.89 -12.57
C THR A 246 -11.85 -26.59 -13.32
N TYR A 247 -12.44 -25.97 -14.33
CA TYR A 247 -13.36 -26.67 -15.25
C TYR A 247 -12.64 -27.74 -16.07
N SER A 248 -11.42 -27.46 -16.55
CA SER A 248 -10.60 -28.46 -17.22
C SER A 248 -10.32 -29.67 -16.31
N LEU A 249 -10.07 -29.43 -15.02
CA LEU A 249 -9.97 -30.52 -14.03
C LEU A 249 -11.27 -31.33 -13.99
N VAL A 250 -12.43 -30.70 -13.87
CA VAL A 250 -13.71 -31.45 -13.80
C VAL A 250 -13.93 -32.32 -15.05
N VAL A 251 -13.57 -31.85 -16.25
CA VAL A 251 -13.64 -32.67 -17.48
C VAL A 251 -12.73 -33.90 -17.39
N VAL A 252 -11.50 -33.74 -16.89
CA VAL A 252 -10.58 -34.87 -16.70
C VAL A 252 -11.11 -35.82 -15.62
N LEU A 253 -11.66 -35.30 -14.51
CA LEU A 253 -12.26 -36.09 -13.44
C LEU A 253 -13.47 -36.88 -13.94
N GLN A 254 -14.29 -36.33 -14.85
CA GLN A 254 -15.36 -37.10 -15.48
C GLN A 254 -14.83 -38.35 -16.20
N LYS A 255 -13.76 -38.20 -17.00
CA LYS A 255 -13.10 -39.35 -17.64
C LYS A 255 -12.53 -40.34 -16.62
N TYR A 256 -11.91 -39.84 -15.56
CA TYR A 256 -11.38 -40.67 -14.49
C TYR A 256 -12.49 -41.48 -13.82
N ILE A 257 -13.54 -40.80 -13.36
CA ILE A 257 -14.74 -41.42 -12.77
C ILE A 257 -15.31 -42.48 -13.72
N ASP A 258 -15.39 -42.16 -15.02
CA ASP A 258 -15.96 -43.08 -15.99
C ASP A 258 -15.20 -44.41 -16.14
N LYS A 259 -13.87 -44.37 -15.98
CA LYS A 259 -13.00 -45.55 -16.01
C LYS A 259 -12.97 -46.32 -14.70
N HIS A 260 -13.15 -45.62 -13.58
CA HIS A 260 -12.97 -46.17 -12.24
C HIS A 260 -14.31 -46.36 -11.49
N LYS A 261 -15.45 -46.45 -12.19
CA LYS A 261 -16.80 -46.58 -11.58
C LYS A 261 -16.97 -47.73 -10.58
N THR A 262 -16.14 -48.76 -10.68
CA THR A 262 -16.17 -49.93 -9.80
C THR A 262 -15.24 -49.83 -8.60
N ASP A 263 -14.43 -48.77 -8.50
CA ASP A 263 -13.54 -48.51 -7.38
C ASP A 263 -14.35 -48.07 -6.16
N THR A 264 -14.24 -48.81 -5.05
CA THR A 264 -14.95 -48.51 -3.80
C THR A 264 -14.41 -47.27 -3.09
N ASN A 265 -13.19 -46.85 -3.42
CA ASN A 265 -12.52 -45.70 -2.81
C ASN A 265 -12.59 -44.45 -3.69
N LEU A 266 -13.35 -44.49 -4.79
CA LEU A 266 -13.40 -43.42 -5.79
C LEU A 266 -13.72 -42.04 -5.20
N GLU A 267 -14.62 -41.95 -4.21
CA GLU A 267 -14.93 -40.68 -3.55
C GLU A 267 -13.70 -40.09 -2.84
N GLU A 268 -12.99 -40.90 -2.05
CA GLU A 268 -11.76 -40.49 -1.36
C GLU A 268 -10.67 -40.10 -2.36
N THR A 269 -10.49 -40.89 -3.42
CA THR A 269 -9.55 -40.62 -4.51
C THR A 269 -9.81 -39.26 -5.18
N ILE A 270 -11.06 -38.97 -5.51
CA ILE A 270 -11.45 -37.70 -6.14
C ILE A 270 -11.24 -36.53 -5.19
N ASN A 271 -11.57 -36.68 -3.91
CA ASN A 271 -11.34 -35.65 -2.89
C ASN A 271 -9.84 -35.38 -2.69
N ASN A 272 -8.99 -36.40 -2.69
CA ASN A 272 -7.52 -36.23 -2.64
C ASN A 272 -6.98 -35.47 -3.86
N ILE A 273 -7.50 -35.73 -5.06
CA ILE A 273 -7.13 -34.97 -6.27
C ILE A 273 -7.58 -33.52 -6.16
N VAL A 274 -8.82 -33.26 -5.72
CA VAL A 274 -9.37 -31.91 -5.53
C VAL A 274 -8.60 -31.13 -4.47
N MET A 275 -8.18 -31.80 -3.39
CA MET A 275 -7.36 -31.20 -2.34
C MET A 275 -5.96 -30.81 -2.85
N LEU A 276 -5.30 -31.68 -3.62
CA LEU A 276 -3.99 -31.36 -4.22
C LEU A 276 -4.11 -30.25 -5.28
N TRP A 277 -5.18 -30.28 -6.08
CA TRP A 277 -5.50 -29.22 -7.03
C TRP A 277 -5.61 -27.86 -6.34
N THR A 278 -6.47 -27.80 -5.33
CA THR A 278 -6.77 -26.58 -4.59
C THR A 278 -5.50 -26.01 -3.95
N SER A 279 -4.73 -26.83 -3.26
CA SER A 279 -3.49 -26.40 -2.61
C SER A 279 -2.43 -25.93 -3.60
N ALA A 280 -2.17 -26.68 -4.68
CA ALA A 280 -1.13 -26.35 -5.65
C ALA A 280 -1.37 -25.02 -6.35
N TYR A 281 -2.61 -24.77 -6.82
CA TYR A 281 -2.95 -23.55 -7.55
C TYR A 281 -3.06 -22.31 -6.64
N ILE A 282 -3.49 -22.47 -5.39
CA ILE A 282 -3.48 -21.38 -4.41
C ILE A 282 -2.04 -20.98 -4.09
N LYS A 283 -1.20 -21.96 -3.71
CA LYS A 283 0.19 -21.74 -3.29
C LYS A 283 1.06 -21.12 -4.38
N GLU A 284 0.85 -21.51 -5.63
CA GLU A 284 1.59 -20.94 -6.76
C GLU A 284 1.06 -19.58 -7.25
N GLY A 285 0.03 -19.01 -6.62
CA GLY A 285 -0.39 -17.69 -7.05
C GLY A 285 -1.24 -17.68 -8.31
N TYR A 286 -1.95 -18.77 -8.60
CA TYR A 286 -2.80 -18.83 -9.80
C TYR A 286 -4.27 -18.53 -9.50
N HIS A 287 -4.81 -19.06 -8.40
CA HIS A 287 -6.22 -18.88 -8.03
C HIS A 287 -6.37 -18.53 -6.54
N SER A 288 -7.42 -17.80 -6.19
CA SER A 288 -7.89 -17.74 -4.81
C SER A 288 -8.61 -19.02 -4.41
N CYS A 289 -8.64 -19.31 -3.11
CA CYS A 289 -9.33 -20.48 -2.59
C CYS A 289 -10.84 -20.45 -2.91
N LYS A 290 -11.47 -19.29 -2.71
CA LYS A 290 -12.91 -19.11 -2.94
C LYS A 290 -13.27 -19.26 -4.42
N GLU A 291 -12.44 -18.77 -5.36
CA GLU A 291 -12.67 -18.98 -6.81
C GLU A 291 -12.74 -20.47 -7.17
N VAL A 292 -11.86 -21.30 -6.59
CA VAL A 292 -11.82 -22.74 -6.84
C VAL A 292 -13.04 -23.42 -6.21
N ILE A 293 -13.33 -23.11 -4.94
CA ILE A 293 -14.47 -23.68 -4.21
C ILE A 293 -15.80 -23.32 -4.86
N ASP A 294 -15.97 -22.10 -5.36
CA ASP A 294 -17.23 -21.66 -5.98
C ASP A 294 -17.52 -22.36 -7.30
N ILE A 295 -16.49 -22.80 -8.02
CA ILE A 295 -16.65 -23.67 -9.18
C ILE A 295 -17.11 -25.06 -8.75
N PHE A 296 -16.46 -25.64 -7.73
CA PHE A 296 -16.89 -26.94 -7.24
C PHE A 296 -18.31 -26.91 -6.66
N LYS A 297 -18.73 -25.81 -6.02
CA LYS A 297 -20.09 -25.59 -5.51
C LYS A 297 -21.11 -25.24 -6.59
N ASP A 298 -20.71 -25.03 -7.84
CA ASP A 298 -21.66 -24.77 -8.93
C ASP A 298 -22.66 -25.94 -9.06
N PRO A 299 -23.98 -25.68 -9.12
CA PRO A 299 -24.98 -26.75 -9.17
C PRO A 299 -24.81 -27.75 -10.32
N HIS A 300 -24.36 -27.28 -11.49
CA HIS A 300 -24.10 -28.17 -12.62
C HIS A 300 -22.91 -29.07 -12.34
N ILE A 301 -21.83 -28.52 -11.77
CA ILE A 301 -20.64 -29.29 -11.39
C ILE A 301 -20.98 -30.31 -10.30
N GLN A 302 -21.75 -29.92 -9.29
CA GLN A 302 -22.25 -30.82 -8.25
C GLN A 302 -23.05 -32.00 -8.82
N SER A 303 -23.87 -31.75 -9.85
CA SER A 303 -24.67 -32.81 -10.48
C SER A 303 -23.82 -33.91 -11.12
N ILE A 304 -22.63 -33.58 -11.61
CA ILE A 304 -21.70 -34.55 -12.23
C ILE A 304 -21.19 -35.54 -11.18
N PHE A 305 -20.73 -35.04 -10.03
CA PHE A 305 -20.23 -35.89 -8.95
C PHE A 305 -21.37 -36.69 -8.29
N ALA A 306 -22.55 -36.06 -8.12
CA ALA A 306 -23.72 -36.73 -7.58
C ALA A 306 -24.18 -37.92 -8.45
N GLN A 307 -24.11 -37.82 -9.78
CA GLN A 307 -24.42 -38.95 -10.69
C GLN A 307 -23.49 -40.16 -10.49
N ALA A 308 -22.28 -39.93 -9.99
CA ALA A 308 -21.32 -40.96 -9.64
C ALA A 308 -21.38 -41.40 -8.17
N ASN A 309 -22.36 -40.91 -7.39
CA ASN A 309 -22.45 -41.08 -5.93
C ASN A 309 -21.22 -40.56 -5.18
N ILE A 310 -20.61 -39.48 -5.67
CA ILE A 310 -19.44 -38.86 -5.05
C ILE A 310 -19.87 -37.57 -4.36
N LYS A 311 -19.59 -37.47 -3.06
CA LYS A 311 -19.70 -36.24 -2.29
C LYS A 311 -18.35 -35.55 -2.21
N LEU A 312 -18.25 -34.39 -2.86
CA LEU A 312 -17.06 -33.55 -2.76
C LEU A 312 -16.93 -32.91 -1.36
N ASP A 313 -15.72 -32.92 -0.81
CA ASP A 313 -15.36 -32.23 0.43
C ASP A 313 -14.87 -30.78 0.21
N TYR A 314 -14.76 -30.37 -1.06
CA TYR A 314 -14.30 -29.05 -1.52
C TYR A 314 -12.93 -28.63 -0.99
N ALA A 315 -12.12 -29.56 -0.49
CA ALA A 315 -10.86 -29.28 0.20
C ALA A 315 -11.04 -28.29 1.38
N VAL A 316 -12.15 -28.40 2.13
CA VAL A 316 -12.43 -27.58 3.32
C VAL A 316 -12.05 -28.35 4.59
N ILE A 317 -11.06 -27.86 5.33
CA ILE A 317 -10.67 -28.36 6.66
C ILE A 317 -11.07 -27.34 7.74
N GLU A 318 -11.55 -27.82 8.88
CA GLU A 318 -12.02 -26.95 9.97
C GLU A 318 -10.88 -26.47 10.89
N ASP A 319 -9.80 -27.24 11.01
CA ASP A 319 -8.67 -26.94 11.90
C ASP A 319 -7.70 -25.97 11.22
N THR A 320 -8.03 -24.67 11.23
CA THR A 320 -7.23 -23.60 10.60
C THR A 320 -6.72 -22.54 11.59
N HIS A 321 -6.64 -22.91 12.86
CA HIS A 321 -6.38 -21.99 13.96
C HIS A 321 -4.99 -21.33 13.84
N ASP A 322 -3.97 -22.13 13.52
CA ASP A 322 -2.60 -21.66 13.37
C ASP A 322 -2.44 -20.71 12.17
N GLU A 323 -3.05 -21.04 11.03
CA GLU A 323 -3.05 -20.20 9.83
C GLU A 323 -3.76 -18.86 10.10
N PHE A 324 -4.87 -18.90 10.82
CA PHE A 324 -5.61 -17.71 11.21
C PHE A 324 -4.75 -16.80 12.10
N HIS A 325 -4.10 -17.32 13.13
CA HIS A 325 -3.23 -16.52 14.00
C HIS A 325 -2.04 -15.90 13.26
N ARG A 326 -1.37 -16.67 12.40
CA ARG A 326 -0.28 -16.15 11.56
C ARG A 326 -0.78 -15.04 10.63
N ALA A 327 -1.98 -15.16 10.08
CA ALA A 327 -2.60 -14.09 9.30
C ALA A 327 -2.89 -12.84 10.13
N GLN A 328 -3.28 -12.97 11.40
CA GLN A 328 -3.45 -11.81 12.29
C GLN A 328 -2.12 -11.09 12.57
N GLU A 329 -1.03 -11.83 12.74
CA GLU A 329 0.32 -11.24 12.88
C GLU A 329 0.73 -10.49 11.61
N TYR A 330 0.45 -11.06 10.45
CA TYR A 330 0.69 -10.43 9.15
C TYR A 330 -0.08 -9.11 8.99
N ALA A 331 -1.40 -9.15 9.23
CA ALA A 331 -2.27 -7.97 9.15
C ALA A 331 -1.79 -6.86 10.10
N GLN A 332 -1.41 -7.22 11.32
CA GLN A 332 -0.87 -6.26 12.30
C GLN A 332 0.44 -5.63 11.82
N GLY A 333 1.35 -6.43 11.25
CA GLY A 333 2.62 -5.95 10.71
C GLY A 333 2.44 -4.96 9.57
N ILE A 334 1.56 -5.27 8.61
CA ILE A 334 1.26 -4.40 7.47
C ILE A 334 0.61 -3.09 7.94
N ALA A 335 -0.44 -3.19 8.76
CA ALA A 335 -1.17 -2.02 9.23
C ALA A 335 -0.25 -1.08 10.03
N THR A 336 0.57 -1.64 10.94
CA THR A 336 1.55 -0.84 11.71
C THR A 336 2.56 -0.16 10.79
N LYS A 337 3.11 -0.87 9.80
CA LYS A 337 4.04 -0.31 8.82
C LYS A 337 3.39 0.81 8.01
N ALA A 338 2.13 0.65 7.61
CA ALA A 338 1.38 1.66 6.87
C ALA A 338 1.20 2.94 7.69
N VAL A 339 0.81 2.82 8.96
CA VAL A 339 0.65 3.97 9.86
C VAL A 339 1.98 4.67 10.12
N MET A 340 3.05 3.91 10.41
CA MET A 340 4.39 4.49 10.59
C MET A 340 4.88 5.21 9.34
N HIS A 341 4.64 4.66 8.15
CA HIS A 341 5.00 5.30 6.90
C HIS A 341 4.26 6.62 6.71
N GLN A 342 2.95 6.67 7.01
CA GLN A 342 2.17 7.91 6.95
C GLN A 342 2.67 8.96 7.93
N GLU A 343 2.98 8.57 9.16
CA GLU A 343 3.55 9.48 10.16
C GLU A 343 4.89 10.07 9.69
N LEU A 344 5.75 9.25 9.09
CA LEU A 344 7.03 9.70 8.53
C LEU A 344 6.84 10.64 7.34
N VAL A 345 5.91 10.33 6.44
CA VAL A 345 5.57 11.19 5.29
C VAL A 345 5.03 12.54 5.77
N GLN A 346 4.14 12.55 6.76
CA GLN A 346 3.61 13.78 7.34
C GLN A 346 4.72 14.60 8.00
N LYS A 347 5.59 13.99 8.81
CA LYS A 347 6.75 14.66 9.41
C LYS A 347 7.69 15.26 8.35
N ALA A 348 7.91 14.57 7.24
CA ALA A 348 8.71 15.08 6.14
C ALA A 348 8.04 16.27 5.45
N LYS A 349 6.72 16.21 5.24
CA LYS A 349 5.92 17.32 4.69
C LYS A 349 5.94 18.55 5.60
N ASP A 350 5.67 18.37 6.90
CA ASP A 350 5.70 19.45 7.89
C ASP A 350 7.09 20.11 7.99
N LYS A 351 8.15 19.31 7.81
CA LYS A 351 9.51 19.84 7.74
C LYS A 351 9.73 20.67 6.48
N SER A 352 9.28 20.17 5.31
CA SER A 352 9.38 20.90 4.05
C SER A 352 8.60 22.22 4.08
N GLU A 353 7.40 22.23 4.63
CA GLU A 353 6.57 23.43 4.75
C GLU A 353 7.21 24.46 5.69
N ARG A 354 7.78 24.01 6.82
CA ARG A 354 8.54 24.90 7.73
C ARG A 354 9.78 25.50 7.06
N GLU A 355 10.52 24.70 6.29
CA GLU A 355 11.69 25.19 5.55
C GLU A 355 11.31 26.21 4.47
N GLU A 356 10.18 26.01 3.79
CA GLU A 356 9.69 26.95 2.78
C GLU A 356 9.17 28.26 3.41
N GLN A 357 8.39 28.18 4.50
CA GLN A 357 7.99 29.35 5.28
C GLN A 357 9.21 30.15 5.77
N GLN A 358 10.25 29.46 6.22
CA GLN A 358 11.49 30.11 6.62
C GLN A 358 12.19 30.83 5.47
N LYS A 359 12.28 30.22 4.27
CA LYS A 359 12.82 30.89 3.08
C LYS A 359 12.02 32.12 2.69
N GLN A 360 10.69 32.05 2.76
CA GLN A 360 9.82 33.19 2.46
C GLN A 360 10.05 34.35 3.44
N ILE A 361 10.20 34.06 4.73
CA ILE A 361 10.51 35.08 5.74
C ILE A 361 11.88 35.70 5.48
N ILE A 362 12.90 34.89 5.18
CA ILE A 362 14.26 35.38 4.83
C ILE A 362 14.19 36.30 3.60
N SER A 363 13.51 35.87 2.54
CA SER A 363 13.34 36.67 1.31
C SER A 363 12.63 37.99 1.60
N CYS A 364 11.53 37.96 2.38
CA CYS A 364 10.77 39.15 2.75
C CYS A 364 11.64 40.15 3.53
N CYS A 365 12.40 39.69 4.53
CA CYS A 365 13.35 40.53 5.25
C CYS A 365 14.41 41.13 4.31
N GLY A 366 14.97 40.32 3.41
CA GLY A 366 15.94 40.78 2.42
C GLY A 366 15.40 41.85 1.46
N ASP A 367 14.16 41.71 1.01
CA ASP A 367 13.53 42.67 0.11
C ASP A 367 13.16 43.97 0.82
N LEU A 368 12.66 43.91 2.06
CA LEU A 368 12.41 45.09 2.89
C LEU A 368 13.70 45.87 3.18
N LEU A 369 14.81 45.17 3.47
CA LEU A 369 16.11 45.80 3.67
C LEU A 369 16.66 46.45 2.38
N LYS A 370 16.51 45.79 1.23
CA LYS A 370 16.88 46.39 -0.07
C LYS A 370 16.07 47.65 -0.34
N GLN A 371 14.76 47.64 -0.09
CA GLN A 371 13.90 48.81 -0.27
C GLN A 371 14.34 49.97 0.63
N LEU A 372 14.65 49.67 1.90
CA LEU A 372 15.14 50.68 2.85
C LEU A 372 16.49 51.27 2.41
N ASN A 373 17.39 50.43 1.89
CA ASN A 373 18.67 50.84 1.34
C ASN A 373 18.57 51.57 0.00
N GLN A 374 17.53 51.35 -0.78
CA GLN A 374 17.35 52.03 -2.07
C GLN A 374 16.71 53.41 -1.91
N ASP A 375 16.03 53.69 -0.79
CA ASP A 375 15.48 55.00 -0.48
C ASP A 375 16.59 56.05 -0.24
N PRO A 376 16.72 57.09 -1.09
CA PRO A 376 17.77 58.10 -0.98
C PRO A 376 17.74 58.86 0.35
N LYS A 377 16.53 59.12 0.88
CA LYS A 377 16.36 59.84 2.15
C LYS A 377 16.81 59.01 3.35
N SER A 378 16.48 57.72 3.36
CA SER A 378 16.93 56.79 4.40
C SER A 378 18.45 56.63 4.41
N LYS A 379 19.09 56.59 3.23
CA LYS A 379 20.55 56.55 3.09
C LYS A 379 21.25 57.77 3.68
N GLU A 380 20.69 58.95 3.46
CA GLU A 380 21.23 60.21 3.98
C GLU A 380 21.07 60.32 5.50
N LEU A 381 19.92 59.89 6.02
CA LEU A 381 19.54 60.09 7.42
C LEU A 381 20.02 58.99 8.37
N TYR A 382 20.16 57.75 7.88
CA TYR A 382 20.44 56.57 8.71
C TYR A 382 21.59 55.68 8.20
N PRO A 383 22.71 56.23 7.71
CA PRO A 383 23.75 55.44 7.04
C PRO A 383 24.33 54.32 7.93
N GLU A 384 24.55 54.61 9.22
CA GLU A 384 25.09 53.63 10.17
C GLU A 384 24.09 52.54 10.54
N GLN A 385 22.81 52.89 10.74
CA GLN A 385 21.75 51.92 11.02
C GLN A 385 21.53 50.97 9.83
N LEU A 386 21.60 51.49 8.59
CA LEU A 386 21.46 50.68 7.39
C LEU A 386 22.63 49.72 7.20
N LYS A 387 23.86 50.18 7.44
CA LYS A 387 25.06 49.34 7.41
C LYS A 387 24.99 48.23 8.46
N ALA A 388 24.56 48.56 9.68
CA ALA A 388 24.35 47.60 10.75
C ALA A 388 23.27 46.56 10.41
N LEU A 389 22.14 46.98 9.81
CA LEU A 389 21.08 46.07 9.37
C LEU A 389 21.56 45.13 8.25
N ASP A 390 22.33 45.62 7.29
CA ASP A 390 22.88 44.79 6.21
C ASP A 390 23.88 43.75 6.71
N GLU A 391 24.76 44.14 7.64
CA GLU A 391 25.71 43.22 8.26
C GLU A 391 24.99 42.19 9.14
N LEU A 392 24.02 42.64 9.93
CA LEU A 392 23.17 41.79 10.76
C LEU A 392 22.39 40.77 9.92
N TYR A 393 21.80 41.19 8.81
CA TYR A 393 21.09 40.31 7.87
C TYR A 393 22.03 39.35 7.16
N LYS A 394 23.22 39.79 6.71
CA LYS A 394 24.21 38.89 6.12
C LYS A 394 24.61 37.80 7.10
N ASN A 395 24.94 38.17 8.34
CA ASN A 395 25.32 37.23 9.40
C ASN A 395 24.19 36.25 9.74
N TRP A 396 22.95 36.71 9.79
CA TRP A 396 21.80 35.84 9.98
C TRP A 396 21.58 34.90 8.79
N ASN A 397 21.67 35.41 7.55
CA ASN A 397 21.48 34.63 6.33
C ASN A 397 22.58 33.57 6.11
N VAL A 398 23.82 33.84 6.50
CA VAL A 398 24.91 32.84 6.48
C VAL A 398 24.94 31.94 7.72
N GLY A 399 24.01 32.13 8.66
CA GLY A 399 23.87 31.31 9.86
C GLY A 399 24.92 31.54 10.94
N THR A 400 25.67 32.64 10.88
CA THR A 400 26.62 33.02 11.94
C THR A 400 25.93 33.66 13.14
N LYS A 401 24.63 34.02 13.01
CA LYS A 401 23.81 34.61 14.07
C LYS A 401 22.51 33.84 14.32
N LYS A 402 22.12 33.67 15.58
CA LYS A 402 20.89 32.93 15.94
C LYS A 402 19.63 33.77 15.71
N ASN A 403 18.49 33.11 15.52
CA ASN A 403 17.20 33.77 15.25
C ASN A 403 16.79 34.80 16.33
N HIS A 404 16.95 34.47 17.62
CA HIS A 404 16.59 35.38 18.70
C HIS A 404 17.53 36.61 18.78
N GLU A 405 18.83 36.42 18.53
CA GLU A 405 19.82 37.51 18.47
C GLU A 405 19.52 38.45 17.29
N PHE A 406 19.24 37.88 16.11
CA PHE A 406 18.82 38.64 14.93
C PHE A 406 17.54 39.45 15.20
N LYS A 407 16.51 38.84 15.77
CA LYS A 407 15.25 39.51 16.12
C LYS A 407 15.48 40.70 17.05
N ASN A 408 16.20 40.48 18.15
CA ASN A 408 16.38 41.49 19.19
C ASN A 408 17.17 42.69 18.66
N GLU A 409 18.28 42.43 17.96
CA GLU A 409 19.12 43.49 17.42
C GLU A 409 18.46 44.20 16.23
N CYS A 410 17.74 43.48 15.38
CA CYS A 410 17.01 44.10 14.28
C CYS A 410 15.87 44.98 14.82
N ALA A 411 15.12 44.50 15.83
CA ALA A 411 14.09 45.29 16.51
C ALA A 411 14.66 46.54 17.19
N GLN A 412 15.85 46.44 17.79
CA GLN A 412 16.57 47.57 18.39
C GLN A 412 16.95 48.61 17.33
N ILE A 413 17.58 48.20 16.23
CA ILE A 413 17.96 49.15 15.14
C ILE A 413 16.70 49.76 14.51
N CYS A 414 15.63 48.97 14.35
CA CYS A 414 14.32 49.45 13.90
C CYS A 414 13.71 50.50 14.87
N ALA A 415 13.85 50.31 16.18
CA ALA A 415 13.41 51.27 17.19
C ALA A 415 14.24 52.56 17.14
N GLU A 416 15.55 52.49 16.89
CA GLU A 416 16.41 53.65 16.71
C GLU A 416 15.99 54.50 15.49
N ILE A 417 15.71 53.85 14.35
CA ILE A 417 15.20 54.54 13.15
C ILE A 417 13.85 55.21 13.46
N LYS A 418 12.92 54.51 14.11
CA LYS A 418 11.61 55.06 14.51
C LYS A 418 11.75 56.24 15.47
N THR A 419 12.65 56.14 16.44
CA THR A 419 12.91 57.22 17.42
C THR A 419 13.53 58.44 16.75
N LYS A 420 14.46 58.25 15.80
CA LYS A 420 15.03 59.35 15.00
C LYS A 420 13.98 60.03 14.12
N GLU A 421 13.04 59.30 13.53
CA GLU A 421 11.92 59.89 12.80
C GLU A 421 10.96 60.68 13.71
N GLN A 422 10.73 60.19 14.93
CA GLN A 422 9.85 60.86 15.90
C GLN A 422 10.48 62.11 16.53
N ASN A 423 11.82 62.14 16.63
CA ASN A 423 12.59 63.24 17.23
C ASN A 423 13.10 64.26 16.21
N LYS A 424 12.75 64.13 14.92
CA LYS A 424 13.03 65.21 13.95
C LYS A 424 12.26 66.47 14.37
N PRO A 425 12.91 67.64 14.47
CA PRO A 425 12.20 68.87 14.71
C PRO A 425 11.19 69.06 13.59
N PHE A 426 9.92 69.20 13.98
CA PHE A 426 8.84 69.58 13.08
C PHE A 426 9.26 70.88 12.39
N THR A 427 9.63 70.83 11.11
CA THR A 427 9.87 72.09 10.40
C THR A 427 8.52 72.80 10.28
N PHE A 428 8.51 74.12 10.45
CA PHE A 428 7.28 74.92 10.33
C PHE A 428 6.62 74.69 8.95
N THR A 429 7.41 74.38 7.92
CA THR A 429 6.96 73.98 6.59
C THR A 429 6.20 72.64 6.58
N ASP A 430 6.65 71.64 7.34
CA ASP A 430 5.93 70.36 7.50
C ASP A 430 4.65 70.49 8.33
N PHE A 431 4.64 71.40 9.31
CA PHE A 431 3.43 71.77 10.06
C PHE A 431 2.40 72.43 9.16
N ILE A 432 2.83 73.42 8.35
CA ILE A 432 1.97 74.11 7.39
C ILE A 432 1.45 73.14 6.33
N ASN A 433 2.28 72.21 5.81
CA ASN A 433 1.84 71.21 4.83
C ASN A 433 0.87 70.18 5.42
N LYS A 434 1.09 69.72 6.66
CA LYS A 434 0.15 68.82 7.35
C LYS A 434 -1.17 69.52 7.68
N ILE A 435 -1.14 70.79 8.09
CA ILE A 435 -2.34 71.61 8.29
C ILE A 435 -3.09 71.80 6.96
N LYS A 436 -2.38 72.13 5.88
CA LYS A 436 -2.99 72.35 4.57
C LYS A 436 -3.63 71.07 4.01
N ASN A 437 -2.98 69.92 4.19
CA ASN A 437 -3.53 68.62 3.80
C ASN A 437 -4.67 68.16 4.72
N PHE A 438 -4.64 68.50 6.01
CA PHE A 438 -5.72 68.24 6.96
C PHE A 438 -6.97 69.06 6.62
N PHE A 439 -6.83 70.35 6.31
CA PHE A 439 -7.95 71.20 5.87
C PHE A 439 -8.48 70.81 4.49
N ASN A 440 -7.61 70.44 3.54
CA ASN A 440 -8.04 69.91 2.24
C ASN A 440 -8.81 68.58 2.37
N ARG A 441 -8.44 67.71 3.32
CA ARG A 441 -9.15 66.45 3.61
C ARG A 441 -10.48 66.67 4.34
N LEU A 442 -10.55 67.59 5.29
CA LEU A 442 -11.80 68.00 5.95
C LEU A 442 -12.81 68.59 4.97
N ALA A 443 -12.34 69.26 3.91
CA ALA A 443 -13.19 69.80 2.85
C ALA A 443 -13.65 68.75 1.81
N THR A 444 -12.93 67.62 1.67
CA THR A 444 -13.21 66.59 0.64
C THR A 444 -13.86 65.32 1.16
N LEU A 445 -13.71 64.98 2.44
CA LEU A 445 -14.25 63.75 3.02
C LEU A 445 -15.15 64.10 4.20
N GLY A 446 -16.45 64.25 3.92
CA GLY A 446 -17.49 64.28 4.95
C GLY A 446 -17.30 63.12 5.93
N PHE A 447 -17.19 63.47 7.21
CA PHE A 447 -16.93 62.64 8.38
C PHE A 447 -17.18 61.12 8.20
N HIS A 448 -16.11 60.38 7.86
CA HIS A 448 -16.04 58.94 8.11
C HIS A 448 -14.81 58.58 8.93
N LYS A 449 -15.04 57.65 9.86
CA LYS A 449 -14.31 57.45 11.10
C LYS A 449 -13.48 56.17 11.01
N ASP A 450 -12.58 56.11 10.04
CA ASP A 450 -11.46 55.17 10.04
C ASP A 450 -10.21 55.91 9.59
N VAL A 451 -9.53 56.50 10.56
CA VAL A 451 -8.24 57.18 10.34
C VAL A 451 -7.19 56.09 10.19
N PHE A 452 -6.94 55.63 8.96
CA PHE A 452 -5.68 54.98 8.63
C PHE A 452 -4.56 55.96 8.97
N LYS A 453 -3.73 55.63 9.97
CA LYS A 453 -2.48 56.36 10.23
C LYS A 453 -1.57 56.12 9.03
N GLU A 454 -1.55 57.05 8.08
CA GLU A 454 -0.51 57.08 7.06
C GLU A 454 0.86 57.10 7.75
N PRO A 455 1.80 56.24 7.34
CA PRO A 455 3.13 56.21 7.92
C PRO A 455 3.82 57.55 7.67
N ALA A 456 4.48 58.08 8.70
CA ALA A 456 5.10 59.41 8.64
C ALA A 456 6.26 59.51 7.62
N SER A 457 6.83 58.37 7.22
CA SER A 457 7.85 58.24 6.16
C SER A 457 7.88 56.82 5.59
N VAL A 458 8.52 56.66 4.42
CA VAL A 458 8.79 55.35 3.79
C VAL A 458 9.64 54.46 4.71
N ALA A 459 10.59 55.04 5.44
CA ALA A 459 11.36 54.33 6.45
C ALA A 459 10.47 53.78 7.57
N MET A 460 9.53 54.59 8.10
CA MET A 460 8.63 54.15 9.17
C MET A 460 7.68 53.02 8.72
N ASP A 461 7.23 53.03 7.47
CA ASP A 461 6.44 51.95 6.87
C ASP A 461 7.25 50.65 6.74
N ILE A 462 8.44 50.72 6.13
CA ILE A 462 9.31 49.56 5.89
C ILE A 462 9.79 48.96 7.22
N THR A 463 10.18 49.78 8.20
CA THR A 463 10.60 49.32 9.53
C THR A 463 9.44 48.67 10.31
N THR A 464 8.20 49.09 10.07
CA THR A 464 7.02 48.44 10.67
C THR A 464 6.76 47.08 10.03
N LYS A 465 6.78 47.00 8.69
CA LYS A 465 6.69 45.73 7.96
C LYS A 465 7.81 44.76 8.31
N LEU A 466 9.02 45.26 8.55
CA LEU A 466 10.16 44.45 8.99
C LEU A 466 9.92 43.88 10.40
N ASN A 467 9.48 44.70 11.36
CA ASN A 467 9.10 44.20 12.69
C ASN A 467 7.99 43.15 12.64
N ASP A 468 6.99 43.34 11.77
CA ASP A 468 5.89 42.38 11.58
C ASP A 468 6.38 41.06 10.96
N ALA A 469 7.38 41.12 10.07
CA ALA A 469 8.03 39.93 9.52
C ALA A 469 8.92 39.22 10.57
N LEU A 470 9.63 39.99 11.42
CA LEU A 470 10.44 39.44 12.52
C LEU A 470 9.60 38.71 13.56
N ALA A 471 8.40 39.21 13.87
CA ALA A 471 7.48 38.57 14.81
C ALA A 471 7.05 37.16 14.35
N LYS A 472 7.14 36.87 13.05
CA LYS A 472 6.79 35.56 12.45
C LYS A 472 7.94 34.56 12.44
N ILE A 473 9.17 34.97 12.77
CA ILE A 473 10.32 34.05 12.88
C ILE A 473 10.14 33.21 14.17
N PRO A 474 10.37 31.89 14.18
CA PRO A 474 10.35 31.10 15.41
C PRO A 474 11.63 31.30 16.26
N ASP A 475 11.52 31.22 17.59
CA ASP A 475 12.64 31.43 18.52
C ASP A 475 13.64 30.27 18.58
N THR A 476 13.25 29.09 18.10
CA THR A 476 14.13 27.92 18.03
C THR A 476 15.19 28.06 16.93
N PRO A 477 16.41 27.50 17.14
CA PRO A 477 17.49 27.61 16.16
C PRO A 477 17.14 26.90 14.85
N THR A 478 17.53 27.52 13.74
CA THR A 478 17.52 26.92 12.40
C THR A 478 18.41 25.69 12.39
N THR A 479 17.83 24.50 12.25
CA THR A 479 18.62 23.32 11.88
C THR A 479 18.65 23.22 10.37
N LYS A 480 19.71 23.75 9.74
CA LYS A 480 20.33 23.11 8.56
C LYS A 480 21.63 23.80 8.14
N LYS A 481 22.71 23.02 8.10
CA LYS A 481 23.87 23.25 7.22
C LYS A 481 23.38 23.19 5.77
N VAL A 482 23.66 24.25 5.01
CA VAL A 482 23.57 24.25 3.55
C VAL A 482 24.84 23.62 3.00
N ALA A 483 24.71 22.61 2.14
CA ALA A 483 25.71 22.29 1.13
C ALA A 483 25.07 22.53 -0.24
N HIS A 484 25.53 23.56 -0.95
CA HIS A 484 25.31 23.70 -2.38
C HIS A 484 26.53 23.13 -3.11
N GLY A 485 26.27 22.26 -4.08
CA GLY A 485 27.29 21.67 -4.93
C GLY A 485 26.67 20.81 -6.01
N VAL A 486 26.00 21.43 -6.98
CA VAL A 486 25.73 20.80 -8.27
C VAL A 486 27.08 20.59 -8.97
N LYS A 487 27.49 19.34 -9.14
CA LYS A 487 28.32 18.91 -10.28
C LYS A 487 27.63 17.72 -10.92
N LYS A 488 27.22 17.89 -12.19
CA LYS A 488 26.93 16.79 -13.11
C LYS A 488 28.22 16.02 -13.36
N SER A 489 28.24 14.72 -13.09
CA SER A 489 28.97 13.73 -13.88
C SER A 489 28.55 12.31 -13.49
N VAL A 490 27.84 11.65 -14.42
CA VAL A 490 27.89 10.22 -14.81
C VAL A 490 27.61 9.13 -13.75
N GLU A 491 26.79 8.17 -14.20
CA GLU A 491 26.34 6.92 -13.56
C GLU A 491 27.43 6.08 -12.87
N LYS A 492 27.18 5.61 -11.63
CA LYS A 492 26.87 4.20 -11.27
C LYS A 492 26.85 3.99 -9.74
N PRO A 493 26.15 2.95 -9.24
CA PRO A 493 25.72 2.80 -7.84
C PRO A 493 26.62 1.85 -7.03
N ILE A 494 26.96 2.20 -5.78
CA ILE A 494 27.54 1.30 -4.75
C ILE A 494 27.10 1.91 -3.39
N GLU A 495 26.19 1.30 -2.64
CA GLU A 495 26.43 0.29 -1.57
C GLU A 495 27.47 0.69 -0.52
N ALA A 496 27.05 0.75 0.75
CA ALA A 496 27.68 0.09 1.91
C ALA A 496 27.30 0.81 3.22
N GLU A 497 26.63 0.06 4.11
CA GLU A 497 27.09 -0.31 5.46
C GLU A 497 25.93 -0.40 6.47
N VAL A 498 25.37 -1.60 6.60
CA VAL A 498 25.12 -2.18 7.93
C VAL A 498 25.70 -3.59 7.89
N ASN A 499 26.89 -3.72 8.46
CA ASN A 499 27.53 -5.00 8.75
C ASN A 499 26.77 -5.69 9.89
N HIS A 500 26.25 -6.90 9.62
CA HIS A 500 26.27 -8.04 10.55
C HIS A 500 25.71 -9.29 9.85
N PHE A 501 26.59 -10.18 9.38
CA PHE A 501 26.64 -11.63 9.66
C PHE A 501 27.67 -12.30 8.71
N PRO A 502 28.54 -13.21 9.20
CA PRO A 502 29.61 -13.81 8.40
C PRO A 502 29.20 -15.13 7.74
N GLY A 503 29.66 -15.32 6.49
CA GLY A 503 30.16 -16.59 5.97
C GLY A 503 29.15 -17.59 5.40
N LEU A 504 29.08 -17.68 4.06
CA LEU A 504 29.24 -18.90 3.24
C LEU A 504 28.59 -18.74 1.86
N LEU A 505 29.26 -18.08 0.92
CA LEU A 505 28.99 -18.19 -0.51
C LEU A 505 30.32 -18.03 -1.29
N LYS A 506 31.08 -19.13 -1.41
CA LYS A 506 32.20 -19.22 -2.35
C LYS A 506 32.01 -20.24 -3.47
N ASP A 507 30.87 -20.94 -3.54
CA ASP A 507 30.69 -22.04 -4.48
C ASP A 507 29.46 -21.88 -5.39
N VAL A 508 29.29 -20.75 -6.10
CA VAL A 508 28.36 -20.70 -7.26
C VAL A 508 28.86 -19.82 -8.43
N LEU A 509 29.86 -18.95 -8.26
CA LEU A 509 30.43 -18.14 -9.35
C LEU A 509 31.52 -18.88 -10.13
N LYS A 510 31.15 -20.01 -10.75
CA LYS A 510 31.89 -20.63 -11.87
C LYS A 510 30.88 -21.34 -12.77
N LYS A 511 30.19 -20.57 -13.61
CA LYS A 511 29.64 -20.97 -14.92
C LYS A 511 28.73 -19.85 -15.41
N THR A 512 29.29 -18.96 -16.21
CA THR A 512 28.74 -18.42 -17.47
C THR A 512 29.63 -17.26 -17.90
N ASP A 513 30.81 -17.62 -18.41
CA ASP A 513 31.47 -16.81 -19.42
C ASP A 513 30.83 -17.15 -20.78
N GLY A 514 30.54 -16.12 -21.58
CA GLY A 514 30.34 -16.25 -23.02
C GLY A 514 28.95 -15.90 -23.54
N THR A 515 28.63 -14.61 -23.65
CA THR A 515 28.26 -13.98 -24.93
C THR A 515 28.11 -12.47 -24.73
N SER A 516 29.15 -11.74 -25.14
CA SER A 516 29.14 -10.29 -25.32
C SER A 516 29.40 -10.01 -26.79
N ALA A 517 28.38 -9.67 -27.56
CA ALA A 517 28.51 -8.91 -28.80
C ALA A 517 27.13 -8.41 -29.24
N GLU A 518 27.10 -7.19 -29.76
CA GLU A 518 26.01 -6.53 -30.49
C GLU A 518 24.89 -5.92 -29.64
N LEU A 519 25.05 -4.63 -29.34
CA LEU A 519 24.16 -3.57 -29.87
C LEU A 519 24.64 -2.20 -29.37
N ASN A 520 25.48 -1.57 -30.19
CA ASN A 520 25.70 -0.13 -30.17
C ASN A 520 25.68 0.30 -31.63
N GLN A 521 24.57 0.88 -32.09
CA GLN A 521 24.59 1.92 -33.12
C GLN A 521 23.26 2.69 -33.11
N ASP A 522 23.41 3.97 -32.85
CA ASP A 522 22.45 5.06 -33.01
C ASP A 522 21.72 5.04 -34.36
N SER A 523 20.46 5.49 -34.39
CA SER A 523 20.10 6.67 -35.19
C SER A 523 18.72 7.24 -34.84
N THR A 524 18.78 8.50 -34.44
CA THR A 524 17.78 9.56 -34.59
C THR A 524 16.78 9.41 -35.73
N THR A 525 15.49 9.69 -35.47
CA THR A 525 14.65 10.34 -36.50
C THR A 525 13.55 11.23 -35.91
N LYS A 526 13.43 12.40 -36.52
CA LYS A 526 12.50 13.50 -36.29
C LYS A 526 11.06 13.16 -36.69
N ILE A 527 10.13 13.87 -36.05
CA ILE A 527 8.75 14.08 -36.46
C ILE A 527 8.70 15.10 -37.62
N GLU A 528 8.02 14.78 -38.74
CA GLU A 528 6.89 15.53 -39.31
C GLU A 528 6.52 15.15 -40.77
N LYS A 529 5.18 15.10 -40.98
CA LYS A 529 4.38 15.41 -42.19
C LYS A 529 4.25 14.42 -43.36
N SER A 530 3.07 13.78 -43.37
CA SER A 530 2.09 13.65 -44.47
C SER A 530 2.46 14.12 -45.88
N VAL A 531 2.20 13.27 -46.90
CA VAL A 531 1.27 13.51 -48.05
C VAL A 531 1.09 12.21 -48.88
N THR A 532 -0.16 12.04 -49.31
CA THR A 532 -0.85 11.12 -50.25
C THR A 532 -0.12 10.69 -51.54
N LYS A 533 -0.32 9.42 -51.98
CA LYS A 533 -1.07 8.98 -53.19
C LYS A 533 -0.82 7.50 -53.61
N THR A 534 -1.92 6.79 -53.91
CA THR A 534 -2.18 5.76 -54.97
C THR A 534 -0.99 4.97 -55.52
N LEU A 535 -1.03 3.63 -55.54
CA LEU A 535 -1.92 2.77 -56.35
C LEU A 535 -2.10 1.40 -55.68
#